data_AF-A0A0N4X828-F1
#
_entry.id   AF-A0A0N4X828-F1
#
_cell.length_a   1.000
_cell.length_b   1.000
_cell.length_c   1.000
_cell.angle_alpha   90.00
_cell.angle_beta   90.00
_cell.angle_gamma   90.00
#
_symmetry.space_group_name_H-M   'P 1'
#
loop_
_entity.id
_entity.type
_entity.pdbx_description
1 polymer ?
#
loop_
_entity_poly.entity_id
_entity_poly.type
_entity_poly.pdbx_seq_one_letter_code
_entity_poly.pdbx_strand_id
1 'polypeptide(L)'
;MAEEEQNVVEEEVPAESDNNNQQQQQEPQQQQGQEQGQPAFDFEGLRRQIPEEKDLSLMYAKIQRILGRTDAISSMKNRIDMIHVSTLLFKSLSLHVVEHSVQSIKDLMEEAMDALKQILNEIQAQVNARQGQDDPHAQAMQPGPSWAVAVPVTKRCAFCDGDHYACDCGRFYNLRDRRRCLSERDRCERCLLKTTHLATSCPATSTCFYCKSAKREKEMYSHHSAFCPFKFPMSKNKNKQTKKTKNQKKTKQNKKKRKKSMTAANGNASLYHRTRQM
;
A
#
# COMPACT_ATOMS: atom_id res chain seq x y z
N MET A 1 -1.27 -18.76 -54.39
CA MET A 1 0.06 -18.44 -53.84
C MET A 1 0.25 -16.95 -54.02
N ALA A 2 -0.11 -16.18 -53.00
CA ALA A 2 0.10 -14.74 -52.94
C ALA A 2 0.73 -14.50 -51.57
N GLU A 3 2.00 -14.09 -51.59
CA GLU A 3 2.81 -13.82 -50.41
C GLU A 3 2.46 -12.41 -49.95
N GLU A 4 1.94 -12.29 -48.73
CA GLU A 4 1.59 -11.03 -48.10
C GLU A 4 2.74 -10.66 -47.14
N GLU A 5 3.61 -9.76 -47.59
CA GLU A 5 4.72 -9.21 -46.83
C GLU A 5 4.19 -8.39 -45.65
N GLN A 6 4.44 -8.86 -44.43
CA GLN A 6 4.13 -8.12 -43.20
C GLN A 6 5.25 -7.11 -42.91
N ASN A 7 4.91 -5.85 -43.13
CA ASN A 7 5.67 -4.66 -42.79
C ASN A 7 5.71 -4.49 -41.25
N VAL A 8 6.87 -4.76 -40.64
CA VAL A 8 7.12 -4.53 -39.21
C VAL A 8 7.56 -3.09 -39.04
N VAL A 9 6.66 -2.25 -38.53
CA VAL A 9 6.98 -0.88 -38.09
C VAL A 9 7.49 -0.98 -36.66
N GLU A 10 8.80 -0.80 -36.48
CA GLU A 10 9.43 -0.60 -35.17
C GLU A 10 9.01 0.78 -34.62
N GLU A 11 8.24 0.79 -33.54
CA GLU A 11 7.85 2.00 -32.81
C GLU A 11 8.94 2.31 -31.77
N GLU A 12 9.80 3.27 -32.08
CA GLU A 12 10.79 3.83 -31.15
C GLU A 12 10.08 4.50 -29.96
N VAL A 13 10.34 3.99 -28.76
CA VAL A 13 9.89 4.58 -27.50
C VAL A 13 10.87 5.71 -27.12
N PRO A 14 10.41 6.96 -26.94
CA PRO A 14 11.28 8.06 -26.58
C PRO A 14 11.77 7.92 -25.12
N ALA A 15 13.08 8.00 -24.95
CA ALA A 15 13.75 8.03 -23.66
C ALA A 15 13.39 9.31 -22.89
N GLU A 16 12.65 9.16 -21.79
CA GLU A 16 12.39 10.26 -20.87
C GLU A 16 13.69 10.67 -20.17
N SER A 17 14.01 11.96 -20.27
CA SER A 17 15.23 12.57 -19.78
C SER A 17 15.08 12.94 -18.30
N ASP A 18 15.88 12.32 -17.45
CA ASP A 18 15.94 12.62 -16.02
C ASP A 18 16.47 14.04 -15.77
N ASN A 19 15.58 14.88 -15.27
CA ASN A 19 15.80 16.26 -14.89
C ASN A 19 16.57 16.31 -13.56
N ASN A 20 17.89 16.25 -13.64
CA ASN A 20 18.77 16.26 -12.49
C ASN A 20 18.97 17.70 -11.99
N ASN A 21 18.30 17.99 -10.88
CA ASN A 21 18.31 19.24 -10.14
C ASN A 21 19.70 19.48 -9.51
N GLN A 22 20.56 20.23 -10.22
CA GLN A 22 21.84 20.68 -9.71
C GLN A 22 21.62 21.67 -8.55
N GLN A 23 21.80 21.15 -7.35
CA GLN A 23 21.93 21.88 -6.11
C GLN A 23 23.19 22.79 -6.19
N GLN A 24 22.96 24.09 -6.30
CA GLN A 24 23.99 25.11 -6.17
C GLN A 24 24.62 25.03 -4.77
N GLN A 25 25.87 24.57 -4.72
CA GLN A 25 26.77 24.83 -3.59
C GLN A 25 27.14 26.32 -3.63
N GLN A 26 26.71 27.07 -2.63
CA GLN A 26 27.24 28.41 -2.37
C GLN A 26 28.54 28.27 -1.60
N GLU A 27 29.65 28.65 -2.23
CA GLU A 27 30.93 28.89 -1.58
C GLU A 27 30.81 30.06 -0.56
N PRO A 28 31.46 29.96 0.60
CA PRO A 28 31.64 31.12 1.47
C PRO A 28 32.67 32.07 0.85
N GLN A 29 32.21 33.25 0.43
CA GLN A 29 33.07 34.35 0.03
C GLN A 29 34.05 34.71 1.17
N GLN A 30 35.33 34.50 0.90
CA GLN A 30 36.44 35.08 1.66
C GLN A 30 36.36 36.60 1.53
N GLN A 31 36.02 37.28 2.63
CA GLN A 31 36.24 38.71 2.76
C GLN A 31 37.75 38.97 2.81
N GLN A 32 38.27 39.51 1.72
CA GLN A 32 39.59 40.13 1.67
C GLN A 32 39.65 41.29 2.65
N GLY A 33 40.68 41.24 3.50
CA GLY A 33 41.01 42.29 4.45
C GLY A 33 41.33 43.60 3.73
N GLN A 34 40.62 44.65 4.14
CA GLN A 34 41.13 46.01 4.04
C GLN A 34 41.90 46.31 5.32
N GLU A 35 43.23 46.37 5.20
CA GLU A 35 44.10 47.05 6.17
C GLU A 35 43.68 48.53 6.21
N GLN A 36 42.82 48.89 7.17
CA GLN A 36 42.66 50.27 7.60
C GLN A 36 43.57 50.51 8.80
N GLY A 37 44.38 51.56 8.69
CA GLY A 37 45.51 51.85 9.57
C GLY A 37 45.12 51.96 11.04
N GLN A 38 46.02 51.44 11.87
CA GLN A 38 45.97 51.59 13.32
C GLN A 38 46.09 53.08 13.69
N PRO A 39 45.10 53.68 14.37
CA PRO A 39 45.34 54.92 15.08
C PRO A 39 46.28 54.63 16.25
N ALA A 40 47.32 55.46 16.39
CA ALA A 40 48.21 55.45 17.54
C ALA A 40 47.36 55.58 18.82
N PHE A 41 47.32 54.50 19.60
CA PHE A 41 46.57 54.44 20.84
C PHE A 41 47.39 55.15 21.92
N ASP A 42 46.93 56.35 22.29
CA ASP A 42 47.47 57.16 23.38
C ASP A 42 47.21 56.44 24.72
N PHE A 43 48.30 56.05 25.40
CA PHE A 43 48.28 55.17 26.58
C PHE A 43 48.15 55.96 27.90
N GLU A 44 48.08 57.29 27.84
CA GLU A 44 48.17 58.16 29.03
C GLU A 44 46.87 58.24 29.87
N GLY A 45 45.74 57.70 29.39
CA GLY A 45 44.42 57.86 30.04
C GLY A 45 43.90 56.67 30.88
N LEU A 46 44.60 55.54 30.93
CA LEU A 46 44.08 54.29 31.49
C LEU A 46 44.52 54.02 32.95
N ARG A 47 44.42 55.03 33.82
CA ARG A 47 44.39 54.82 35.27
C ARG A 47 42.99 54.27 35.64
N ARG A 48 42.70 53.04 35.20
CA ARG A 48 41.44 52.34 35.48
C ARG A 48 41.27 52.26 36.99
N GLN A 49 40.19 52.87 37.49
CA GLN A 49 39.70 52.66 38.83
C GLN A 49 39.56 51.15 39.02
N ILE A 50 40.31 50.59 39.98
CA ILE A 50 40.21 49.19 40.36
C ILE A 50 38.75 49.00 40.82
N PRO A 51 37.99 48.10 40.19
CA PRO A 51 36.60 47.86 40.56
C PRO A 51 36.52 47.54 42.05
N GLU A 52 35.61 48.19 42.77
CA GLU A 52 35.38 47.88 44.18
C GLU A 52 35.03 46.38 44.33
N GLU A 53 35.42 45.80 45.46
CA GLU A 53 35.32 44.35 45.74
C GLU A 53 33.90 43.76 45.50
N LYS A 54 32.86 44.59 45.60
CA LYS A 54 31.47 44.22 45.32
C LYS A 54 31.21 43.94 43.83
N ASP A 55 31.86 44.65 42.93
CA ASP A 55 31.71 44.44 41.48
C ASP A 55 32.40 43.15 41.02
N LEU A 56 33.51 42.78 41.67
CA LEU A 56 34.20 41.51 41.48
C LEU A 56 33.31 40.32 41.87
N SER A 57 32.60 40.41 43.01
CA SER A 57 31.65 39.38 43.44
C SER A 57 30.50 39.19 42.45
N LEU A 58 29.93 40.30 41.95
CA LEU A 58 28.86 40.26 40.96
C LEU A 58 29.33 39.67 39.62
N MET A 59 30.53 40.04 39.16
CA MET A 59 31.13 39.45 37.96
C MET A 59 31.36 37.95 38.13
N TYR A 60 31.88 37.52 39.28
CA TYR A 60 32.10 36.10 39.56
C TYR A 60 30.81 35.29 39.51
N ALA A 61 29.72 35.80 40.11
CA ALA A 61 28.40 35.15 40.05
C ALA A 61 27.83 35.07 38.61
N LYS A 62 28.06 36.09 37.79
CA LYS A 62 27.66 36.07 36.36
C LYS A 62 28.47 35.04 35.58
N ILE A 63 29.79 34.97 35.78
CA ILE A 63 30.67 33.99 35.14
C ILE A 63 30.24 32.56 35.52
N GLN A 64 30.01 32.29 36.81
CA GLN A 64 29.53 30.99 37.28
C GLN A 64 28.17 30.60 36.67
N ARG A 65 27.25 31.55 36.49
CA ARG A 65 25.97 31.30 35.81
C ARG A 65 26.14 31.00 34.32
N ILE A 66 27.12 31.63 33.65
CA ILE A 66 27.44 31.36 32.26
C ILE A 66 28.06 29.97 32.12
N LEU A 67 29.03 29.61 32.98
CA LEU A 67 29.65 28.29 32.99
C LEU A 67 28.63 27.17 33.27
N GLY A 68 27.74 27.35 34.24
CA GLY A 68 26.67 26.37 34.48
C GLY A 68 25.70 26.21 33.29
N ARG A 69 25.49 27.26 32.48
CA ARG A 69 24.70 27.17 31.24
C ARG A 69 25.46 26.45 30.14
N THR A 70 26.79 26.61 30.03
CA THR A 70 27.59 25.89 29.03
C THR A 70 27.59 24.39 29.27
N ASP A 71 27.60 23.94 30.52
CA ASP A 71 27.52 22.50 30.86
C ASP A 71 26.16 21.90 30.51
N ALA A 72 25.07 22.62 30.78
CA ALA A 72 23.73 22.21 30.40
C ALA A 72 23.58 22.11 28.86
N ILE A 73 24.15 23.05 28.11
CA ILE A 73 24.17 23.03 26.65
C ILE A 73 24.99 21.84 26.14
N SER A 74 26.17 21.59 26.72
CA SER A 74 27.00 20.43 26.39
C SER A 74 26.27 19.11 26.63
N SER A 75 25.57 18.98 27.75
CA SER A 75 24.72 17.82 28.05
C SER A 75 23.59 17.63 27.04
N MET A 76 22.89 18.71 26.66
CA MET A 76 21.84 18.64 25.64
C MET A 76 22.40 18.24 24.27
N LYS A 77 23.57 18.75 23.88
CA LYS A 77 24.25 18.39 22.65
C LYS A 77 24.53 16.88 22.60
N ASN A 78 25.12 16.32 23.65
CA ASN A 78 25.40 14.88 23.74
C ASN A 78 24.12 14.03 23.63
N ARG A 79 23.00 14.49 24.20
CA ARG A 79 21.70 13.80 24.07
C ARG A 79 21.15 13.85 22.65
N ILE A 80 21.27 14.99 21.98
CA ILE A 80 20.86 15.15 20.59
C ILE A 80 21.70 14.25 19.68
N ASP A 81 23.02 14.24 19.87
CA ASP A 81 23.94 13.39 19.11
C ASP A 81 23.60 11.90 19.30
N MET A 82 23.35 11.47 20.54
CA MET A 82 22.91 10.10 20.83
C MET A 82 21.58 9.73 20.15
N ILE A 83 20.60 10.63 20.14
CA ILE A 83 19.32 10.41 19.43
C ILE A 83 19.57 10.31 17.93
N HIS A 84 20.45 11.14 17.39
CA HIS A 84 20.77 11.15 15.97
C HIS A 84 21.44 9.82 15.55
N VAL A 85 22.46 9.37 16.28
CA VAL A 85 23.12 8.07 16.03
C VAL A 85 22.12 6.91 16.15
N SER A 86 21.29 6.89 17.19
CA SER A 86 20.27 5.84 17.36
C SER A 86 19.26 5.83 16.20
N THR A 87 18.87 7.01 15.70
CA THR A 87 17.96 7.13 14.55
C THR A 87 18.62 6.61 13.27
N LEU A 88 19.90 6.91 13.03
CA LEU A 88 20.63 6.40 11.87
C LEU A 88 20.78 4.88 11.90
N LEU A 89 21.11 4.31 13.07
CA LEU A 89 21.18 2.86 13.25
C LEU A 89 19.83 2.19 13.00
N PHE A 90 18.74 2.76 13.52
CA PHE A 90 17.39 2.22 13.30
C PHE A 90 16.99 2.26 11.82
N LYS A 91 17.32 3.34 11.11
CA LYS A 91 17.09 3.46 9.66
C LYS A 91 17.90 2.42 8.87
N SER A 92 19.17 2.24 9.21
CA SER A 92 20.04 1.24 8.57
C SER A 92 19.52 -0.18 8.79
N LEU A 93 19.12 -0.53 10.02
CA LEU A 93 18.51 -1.84 10.33
C LEU A 93 17.19 -2.05 9.57
N SER A 94 16.34 -1.01 9.53
CA SER A 94 15.07 -1.08 8.80
C SER A 94 15.28 -1.30 7.31
N LEU A 95 16.28 -0.62 6.72
CA LEU A 95 16.63 -0.79 5.31
C LEU A 95 17.11 -2.21 5.02
N HIS A 96 18.01 -2.76 5.85
CA HIS A 96 18.53 -4.12 5.68
C HIS A 96 17.44 -5.19 5.80
N VAL A 97 16.45 -5.00 6.69
CA VAL A 97 15.30 -5.92 6.79
C VAL A 97 14.46 -5.87 5.52
N VAL A 98 14.22 -4.68 4.96
CA VAL A 98 13.48 -4.53 3.70
C VAL A 98 14.26 -5.17 2.55
N GLU A 99 15.55 -4.89 2.41
CA GLU A 99 16.41 -5.49 1.38
C GLU A 99 16.40 -7.02 1.44
N HIS A 100 16.56 -7.59 2.63
CA HIS A 100 16.48 -9.04 2.82
C HIS A 100 15.09 -9.60 2.45
N SER A 101 14.02 -8.90 2.81
CA SER A 101 12.67 -9.33 2.45
C SER A 101 12.41 -9.29 0.94
N VAL A 102 12.93 -8.27 0.25
CA VAL A 102 12.82 -8.14 -1.21
C VAL A 102 13.61 -9.25 -1.89
N GLN A 103 14.83 -9.54 -1.42
CA GLN A 103 15.63 -10.63 -1.96
C GLN A 103 14.95 -11.98 -1.77
N SER A 104 14.41 -12.26 -0.58
CA SER A 104 13.67 -13.50 -0.33
C SER A 104 12.44 -13.67 -1.22
N ILE A 105 11.72 -12.58 -1.52
CA ILE A 105 10.59 -12.61 -2.46
C ILE A 105 11.08 -12.88 -3.88
N LYS A 106 12.19 -12.28 -4.29
CA LYS A 106 12.80 -12.51 -5.60
C LYS A 106 13.17 -13.97 -5.79
N ASP A 107 13.82 -14.58 -4.81
CA ASP A 107 14.23 -15.99 -4.86
C ASP A 107 13.01 -16.92 -4.96
N LEU A 108 11.94 -16.64 -4.20
CA LEU A 108 10.69 -17.38 -4.28
C LEU A 108 10.00 -17.26 -5.64
N MET A 109 10.06 -16.07 -6.27
CA MET A 109 9.51 -15.86 -7.61
C MET A 109 10.30 -16.60 -8.67
N GLU A 110 11.63 -16.65 -8.55
CA GLU A 110 12.51 -17.37 -9.47
C GLU A 110 12.25 -18.88 -9.41
N GLU A 111 12.16 -19.44 -8.20
CA GLU A 111 11.80 -20.85 -7.99
C GLU A 111 10.41 -21.18 -8.55
N ALA A 112 9.42 -20.31 -8.35
CA ALA A 112 8.08 -20.50 -8.89
C ALA A 112 8.05 -20.44 -10.43
N MET A 113 8.83 -19.55 -11.06
CA MET A 113 8.93 -19.48 -12.52
C MET A 113 9.58 -20.73 -13.09
N ASP A 114 10.61 -21.28 -12.45
CA ASP A 114 11.27 -22.49 -12.92
C ASP A 114 10.39 -23.73 -12.77
N ALA A 115 9.61 -23.82 -11.69
CA ALA A 115 8.59 -24.86 -11.54
C ALA A 115 7.52 -24.79 -12.65
N LEU A 116 7.06 -23.59 -13.02
CA LEU A 116 6.11 -23.40 -14.13
C LEU A 116 6.73 -23.79 -15.48
N LYS A 117 7.99 -23.43 -15.75
CA LYS A 117 8.70 -23.87 -16.96
C LYS A 117 8.80 -25.39 -17.04
N GLN A 118 9.07 -26.05 -15.92
CA GLN A 118 9.14 -27.52 -15.86
C GLN A 118 7.79 -28.16 -16.21
N ILE A 119 6.68 -27.63 -15.68
CA ILE A 119 5.32 -28.10 -16.00
C ILE A 119 5.00 -27.92 -17.49
N LEU A 120 5.34 -26.76 -18.06
CA LEU A 120 5.11 -26.49 -19.49
C LEU A 120 5.90 -27.44 -20.38
N ASN A 121 7.17 -27.71 -20.05
CA ASN A 121 8.00 -28.66 -20.76
C ASN A 121 7.43 -30.09 -20.70
N GLU A 122 6.90 -30.50 -19.55
CA GLU A 122 6.24 -31.80 -19.38
C GLU A 122 4.96 -31.92 -20.23
N ILE A 123 4.12 -30.88 -20.24
CA ILE A 123 2.92 -30.84 -21.09
C ILE A 123 3.31 -30.92 -22.57
N GLN A 124 4.36 -30.18 -22.98
CA GLN A 124 4.84 -30.22 -24.36
C GLN A 124 5.37 -31.61 -24.74
N ALA A 125 6.09 -32.28 -23.85
CA ALA A 125 6.55 -33.66 -24.06
C ALA A 125 5.37 -34.63 -24.23
N GLN A 126 4.30 -34.49 -23.44
CA GLN A 126 3.10 -35.32 -23.56
C GLN A 126 2.34 -35.08 -24.87
N VAL A 127 2.27 -33.83 -25.35
CA VAL A 127 1.65 -33.51 -26.64
C VAL A 127 2.45 -34.13 -27.79
N ASN A 128 3.78 -33.99 -27.77
CA ASN A 128 4.65 -34.57 -28.79
C ASN A 128 4.57 -36.11 -28.81
N ALA A 129 4.48 -36.76 -27.66
CA ALA A 129 4.32 -38.21 -27.56
C ALA A 129 2.98 -38.70 -28.15
N ARG A 130 1.90 -37.91 -28.06
CA ARG A 130 0.58 -38.26 -28.61
C ARG A 130 0.46 -38.06 -30.11
N GLN A 131 1.20 -37.12 -30.70
CA GLN A 131 1.18 -36.87 -32.15
C GLN A 131 1.82 -38.01 -32.97
N GLY A 132 2.53 -38.96 -32.34
CA GLY A 132 3.06 -40.15 -33.02
C GLY A 132 2.08 -41.32 -33.17
N GLN A 133 0.87 -41.23 -32.61
CA GLN A 133 -0.18 -42.25 -32.73
C GLN A 133 -1.35 -41.71 -33.58
N ASP A 134 -1.10 -41.44 -34.85
CA ASP A 134 -2.17 -41.28 -35.82
C ASP A 134 -2.79 -42.66 -36.08
N ASP A 135 -3.87 -42.96 -35.35
CA ASP A 135 -4.77 -44.08 -35.62
C ASP A 135 -5.40 -43.87 -37.01
N PRO A 136 -5.12 -44.72 -38.02
CA PRO A 136 -5.58 -44.51 -39.40
C PRO A 136 -7.08 -44.83 -39.60
N HIS A 137 -7.91 -44.82 -38.56
CA HIS A 137 -9.31 -45.23 -38.61
C HIS A 137 -10.29 -44.06 -38.43
N ALA A 138 -10.12 -43.01 -39.23
CA ALA A 138 -11.15 -42.00 -39.43
C ALA A 138 -12.31 -42.59 -40.26
N GLN A 139 -13.19 -43.35 -39.61
CA GLN A 139 -14.49 -43.70 -40.16
C GLN A 139 -15.35 -42.43 -40.28
N ALA A 140 -15.76 -42.15 -41.52
CA ALA A 140 -16.67 -41.09 -41.90
C ALA A 140 -17.94 -41.09 -41.04
N MET A 141 -18.11 -40.05 -40.21
CA MET A 141 -19.37 -39.81 -39.52
C MET A 141 -20.43 -39.38 -40.54
N GLN A 142 -21.44 -40.24 -40.70
CA GLN A 142 -22.64 -39.96 -41.48
C GLN A 142 -23.43 -38.79 -40.87
N PRO A 143 -24.04 -37.92 -41.70
CA PRO A 143 -24.91 -36.84 -41.25
C PRO A 143 -26.18 -37.41 -40.60
N GLY A 144 -26.29 -37.27 -39.28
CA GLY A 144 -27.45 -37.71 -38.50
C GLY A 144 -28.71 -36.88 -38.77
N PRO A 145 -29.91 -37.47 -38.60
CA PRO A 145 -31.19 -36.91 -39.02
C PRO A 145 -31.60 -35.65 -38.24
N SER A 146 -32.04 -34.63 -38.98
CA SER A 146 -32.23 -33.22 -38.59
C SER A 146 -33.50 -32.89 -37.79
N TRP A 147 -34.12 -33.85 -37.09
CA TRP A 147 -35.35 -33.62 -36.33
C TRP A 147 -35.13 -33.63 -34.82
N ALA A 148 -34.00 -33.10 -34.33
CA ALA A 148 -33.83 -32.88 -32.89
C ALA A 148 -34.95 -31.97 -32.39
N VAL A 149 -35.93 -32.58 -31.72
CA VAL A 149 -37.06 -31.95 -31.04
C VAL A 149 -36.48 -30.79 -30.22
N ALA A 150 -36.89 -29.56 -30.52
CA ALA A 150 -36.44 -28.37 -29.84
C ALA A 150 -36.83 -28.49 -28.36
N VAL A 151 -35.95 -29.05 -27.53
CA VAL A 151 -36.10 -29.07 -26.08
C VAL A 151 -36.23 -27.60 -25.68
N PRO A 152 -37.38 -27.18 -25.11
CA PRO A 152 -37.56 -25.80 -24.73
C PRO A 152 -36.43 -25.45 -23.75
N VAL A 153 -35.57 -24.52 -24.17
CA VAL A 153 -34.47 -24.03 -23.35
C VAL A 153 -35.11 -23.29 -22.18
N THR A 154 -35.44 -24.02 -21.11
CA THR A 154 -35.93 -23.43 -19.87
C THR A 154 -34.82 -22.54 -19.35
N LYS A 155 -35.05 -21.22 -19.39
CA LYS A 155 -34.06 -20.22 -18.97
C LYS A 155 -33.95 -20.24 -17.45
N ARG A 156 -33.17 -21.19 -16.92
CA ARG A 156 -32.82 -21.24 -15.50
C ARG A 156 -31.84 -20.12 -15.16
N CYS A 157 -32.05 -19.47 -14.03
CA CYS A 157 -31.20 -18.40 -13.54
C CYS A 157 -29.76 -18.90 -13.34
N ALA A 158 -28.77 -18.26 -13.96
CA ALA A 158 -27.37 -18.68 -13.87
C ALA A 158 -26.80 -18.66 -12.42
N PHE A 159 -27.42 -17.89 -11.51
CA PHE A 159 -26.95 -17.73 -10.13
C PHE A 159 -27.59 -18.70 -9.13
N CYS A 160 -28.86 -19.05 -9.30
CA CYS A 160 -29.60 -19.86 -8.31
C CYS A 160 -30.46 -20.97 -8.91
N ASP A 161 -30.36 -21.18 -10.23
CA ASP A 161 -31.03 -22.23 -10.99
C ASP A 161 -32.57 -22.21 -10.93
N GLY A 162 -33.18 -21.15 -10.39
CA GLY A 162 -34.63 -20.95 -10.38
C GLY A 162 -35.19 -20.40 -11.70
N ASP A 163 -36.52 -20.39 -11.81
CA ASP A 163 -37.25 -20.01 -13.03
C ASP A 163 -37.42 -18.48 -13.15
N HIS A 164 -36.31 -17.78 -13.34
CA HIS A 164 -36.29 -16.34 -13.63
C HIS A 164 -35.02 -15.95 -14.38
N TYR A 165 -35.02 -14.76 -14.97
CA TYR A 165 -33.84 -14.21 -15.64
C TYR A 165 -32.75 -13.84 -14.63
N ALA A 166 -31.49 -14.02 -15.03
CA ALA A 166 -30.34 -13.67 -14.19
C ALA A 166 -30.32 -12.19 -13.77
N CYS A 167 -30.84 -11.27 -14.59
CA CYS A 167 -30.96 -9.86 -14.21
C CYS A 167 -31.89 -9.66 -12.99
N ASP A 168 -32.96 -10.45 -12.90
CA ASP A 168 -34.00 -10.29 -11.88
C ASP A 168 -33.76 -11.16 -10.63
N CYS A 169 -32.59 -11.79 -10.53
CA CYS A 169 -32.25 -12.63 -9.38
C CYS A 169 -32.13 -11.80 -8.09
N GLY A 170 -33.11 -11.95 -7.20
CA GLY A 170 -33.15 -11.28 -5.89
C GLY A 170 -32.17 -11.84 -4.86
N ARG A 171 -31.69 -13.08 -5.03
CA ARG A 171 -30.74 -13.73 -4.11
C ARG A 171 -29.37 -13.07 -4.12
N PHE A 172 -28.94 -12.54 -5.27
CA PHE A 172 -27.65 -11.90 -5.46
C PHE A 172 -27.84 -10.45 -5.92
N TYR A 173 -27.92 -9.53 -4.95
CA TYR A 173 -28.26 -8.13 -5.23
C TYR A 173 -27.07 -7.28 -5.71
N ASN A 174 -25.84 -7.59 -5.30
CA ASN A 174 -24.66 -6.79 -5.62
C ASN A 174 -23.75 -7.47 -6.66
N LEU A 175 -22.95 -6.68 -7.37
CA LEU A 175 -22.05 -7.19 -8.42
C LEU A 175 -20.98 -8.14 -7.88
N ARG A 176 -20.50 -7.92 -6.65
CA ARG A 176 -19.43 -8.72 -6.05
C ARG A 176 -19.88 -10.16 -5.83
N ASP A 177 -21.06 -10.33 -5.25
CA ASP A 177 -21.64 -11.63 -4.94
C ASP A 177 -22.08 -12.34 -6.22
N ARG A 178 -22.57 -11.59 -7.23
CA ARG A 178 -22.84 -12.14 -8.57
C ARG A 178 -21.56 -12.69 -9.23
N ARG A 179 -20.46 -11.93 -9.20
CA ARG A 179 -19.17 -12.36 -9.77
C ARG A 179 -18.65 -13.61 -9.06
N ARG A 180 -18.63 -13.58 -7.73
CA ARG A 180 -18.23 -14.74 -6.91
C ARG A 180 -19.04 -15.98 -7.26
N CYS A 181 -20.37 -15.86 -7.34
CA CYS A 181 -21.24 -16.99 -7.66
C CYS A 181 -20.98 -17.60 -9.03
N LEU A 182 -20.66 -16.79 -10.06
CA LEU A 182 -20.28 -17.33 -11.37
C LEU A 182 -18.91 -17.99 -11.36
N SER A 183 -17.93 -17.41 -10.67
CA SER A 183 -16.59 -18.01 -10.53
C SER A 183 -16.66 -19.37 -9.83
N GLU A 184 -17.47 -19.50 -8.77
CA GLU A 184 -17.68 -20.77 -8.05
C GLU A 184 -18.39 -21.84 -8.91
N ARG A 185 -19.06 -21.44 -9.99
CA ARG A 185 -19.84 -22.32 -10.88
C ARG A 185 -19.19 -22.49 -12.26
N ASP A 186 -17.97 -21.98 -12.44
CA ASP A 186 -17.25 -21.95 -13.72
C ASP A 186 -18.11 -21.43 -14.87
N ARG A 187 -18.69 -20.23 -14.70
CA ARG A 187 -19.50 -19.57 -15.73
C ARG A 187 -18.92 -18.22 -16.14
N CYS A 188 -19.06 -17.88 -17.42
CA CYS A 188 -18.51 -16.65 -17.99
C CYS A 188 -19.40 -15.43 -17.66
N GLU A 189 -18.79 -14.31 -17.28
CA GLU A 189 -19.50 -13.08 -16.91
C GLU A 189 -20.25 -12.42 -18.08
N ARG A 190 -19.82 -12.64 -19.33
CA ARG A 190 -20.45 -12.04 -20.52
C ARG A 190 -21.60 -12.87 -21.08
N CYS A 191 -21.47 -14.19 -21.16
CA CYS A 191 -22.51 -15.05 -21.77
C CYS A 191 -23.31 -15.87 -20.74
N LEU A 192 -22.88 -15.93 -19.47
CA LEU A 192 -23.48 -16.74 -18.39
C LEU A 192 -23.49 -18.26 -18.64
N LEU A 193 -22.84 -18.72 -19.71
CA LEU A 193 -22.63 -20.14 -20.01
C LEU A 193 -21.42 -20.68 -19.26
N LYS A 194 -21.28 -22.02 -19.25
CA LYS A 194 -20.10 -22.68 -18.70
C LYS A 194 -18.84 -22.16 -19.40
N THR A 195 -17.84 -21.78 -18.60
CA THR A 195 -16.61 -21.15 -19.05
C THR A 195 -15.77 -22.17 -19.82
N THR A 196 -15.71 -21.98 -21.13
CA THR A 196 -14.71 -22.60 -22.02
C THR A 196 -13.74 -21.57 -22.58
N HIS A 197 -13.87 -20.31 -22.15
CA HIS A 197 -13.19 -19.13 -22.69
C HIS A 197 -13.06 -18.05 -21.62
N LEU A 198 -12.12 -17.12 -21.80
CA LEU A 198 -11.97 -15.95 -20.95
C LEU A 198 -13.05 -14.91 -21.26
N ALA A 199 -13.45 -14.10 -20.28
CA ALA A 199 -14.47 -13.07 -20.49
C ALA A 199 -14.08 -12.05 -21.57
N THR A 200 -12.78 -11.75 -21.72
CA THR A 200 -12.23 -10.86 -22.74
C THR A 200 -12.32 -11.42 -24.16
N SER A 201 -12.23 -12.74 -24.32
CA SER A 201 -12.36 -13.45 -25.60
C SER A 201 -13.74 -14.06 -25.81
N CYS A 202 -14.74 -13.65 -25.02
CA CYS A 202 -16.10 -14.18 -25.14
C CYS A 202 -16.74 -13.74 -26.47
N PRO A 203 -17.23 -14.67 -27.30
CA PRO A 203 -17.84 -14.36 -28.60
C PRO A 203 -19.25 -13.75 -28.48
N ALA A 204 -19.79 -13.65 -27.27
CA ALA A 204 -21.14 -13.12 -27.07
C ALA A 204 -21.21 -11.64 -27.47
N THR A 205 -22.14 -11.35 -28.38
CA THR A 205 -22.51 -10.00 -28.84
C THR A 205 -23.71 -9.43 -28.08
N SER A 206 -24.05 -10.03 -26.93
CA SER A 206 -25.20 -9.62 -26.12
C SER A 206 -25.04 -8.18 -25.64
N THR A 207 -26.09 -7.38 -25.82
CA THR A 207 -26.14 -6.00 -25.33
C THR A 207 -26.79 -5.92 -23.96
N CYS A 208 -26.27 -5.06 -23.09
CA CYS A 208 -26.88 -4.78 -21.80
C CYS A 208 -28.19 -3.99 -21.97
N PHE A 209 -29.30 -4.58 -21.55
CA PHE A 209 -30.64 -4.00 -21.60
C PHE A 209 -30.70 -2.64 -20.90
N TYR A 210 -30.14 -2.52 -19.68
CA TYR A 210 -30.18 -1.28 -18.91
C TYR A 210 -29.32 -0.16 -19.50
N CYS A 211 -28.21 -0.48 -20.17
CA CYS A 211 -27.42 0.53 -20.89
C CYS A 211 -28.11 0.96 -22.18
N LYS A 212 -28.70 0.02 -22.91
CA LYS A 212 -29.49 0.30 -24.11
C LYS A 212 -30.67 1.23 -23.80
N SER A 213 -31.47 0.94 -22.76
CA SER A 213 -32.59 1.79 -22.34
C SER A 213 -32.15 3.20 -21.90
N ALA A 214 -30.93 3.33 -21.37
CA ALA A 214 -30.37 4.61 -20.93
C ALA A 214 -29.59 5.35 -22.05
N LYS A 215 -29.62 4.87 -23.30
CA LYS A 215 -28.86 5.41 -24.45
C LYS A 215 -27.34 5.51 -24.22
N ARG A 216 -26.78 4.52 -23.51
CA ARG A 216 -25.34 4.39 -23.24
C ARG A 216 -24.71 3.37 -24.16
N GLU A 217 -24.41 3.81 -25.38
CA GLU A 217 -24.00 2.91 -26.46
C GLU A 217 -22.60 2.34 -26.25
N LYS A 218 -21.68 3.12 -25.70
CA LYS A 218 -20.31 2.68 -25.44
C LYS A 218 -20.26 1.54 -24.40
N GLU A 219 -21.09 1.61 -23.38
CA GLU A 219 -21.10 0.64 -22.28
C GLU A 219 -21.99 -0.58 -22.56
N MET A 220 -22.92 -0.53 -23.52
CA MET A 220 -23.88 -1.63 -23.69
C MET A 220 -23.24 -2.94 -24.17
N TYR A 221 -22.10 -2.88 -24.87
CA TYR A 221 -21.41 -4.06 -25.40
C TYR A 221 -20.37 -4.65 -24.44
N SER A 222 -20.01 -3.92 -23.38
CA SER A 222 -18.91 -4.32 -22.49
C SER A 222 -19.31 -5.37 -21.44
N HIS A 223 -20.60 -5.53 -21.15
CA HIS A 223 -21.08 -6.38 -20.06
C HIS A 223 -22.47 -6.98 -20.32
N HIS A 224 -22.78 -8.08 -19.64
CA HIS A 224 -24.11 -8.67 -19.63
C HIS A 224 -25.07 -7.86 -18.74
N SER A 225 -26.37 -7.85 -19.04
CA SER A 225 -27.40 -7.14 -18.24
C SER A 225 -27.36 -7.47 -16.75
N ALA A 226 -27.02 -8.71 -16.40
CA ALA A 226 -26.88 -9.17 -15.01
C ALA A 226 -25.68 -8.56 -14.25
N PHE A 227 -24.74 -7.94 -14.97
CA PHE A 227 -23.54 -7.32 -14.43
C PHE A 227 -23.49 -5.80 -14.69
N CYS A 228 -24.63 -5.17 -14.95
CA CYS A 228 -24.68 -3.74 -15.21
C CYS A 228 -24.28 -2.91 -13.97
N PRO A 229 -23.19 -2.11 -14.02
CA PRO A 229 -22.72 -1.31 -12.88
C PRO A 229 -23.68 -0.20 -12.49
N PHE A 230 -24.62 0.14 -13.38
CA PHE A 230 -25.61 1.17 -13.15
C PHE A 230 -26.93 0.63 -12.58
N LYS A 231 -27.19 -0.68 -12.72
CA LYS A 231 -28.36 -1.33 -12.12
C LYS A 231 -28.01 -1.90 -10.74
N PHE A 232 -26.83 -2.50 -10.61
CA PHE A 232 -26.39 -3.16 -9.38
C PHE A 232 -25.25 -2.37 -8.77
N PRO A 233 -25.37 -1.89 -7.52
CA PRO A 233 -24.31 -1.14 -6.89
C PRO A 233 -23.09 -2.03 -6.66
N MET A 234 -21.90 -1.55 -7.02
CA MET A 234 -20.67 -2.07 -6.41
C MET A 234 -20.76 -1.79 -4.92
N SER A 235 -20.54 -2.80 -4.08
CA SER A 235 -20.55 -2.63 -2.63
C SER A 235 -19.53 -1.55 -2.26
N LYS A 236 -19.99 -0.31 -2.08
CA LYS A 236 -19.13 0.76 -1.57
C LYS A 236 -18.69 0.27 -0.21
N ASN A 237 -17.41 -0.05 -0.04
CA ASN A 237 -16.84 -0.53 1.21
C ASN A 237 -17.27 0.47 2.30
N LYS A 238 -18.29 0.11 3.10
CA LYS A 238 -18.80 0.91 4.21
C LYS A 238 -17.80 0.87 5.39
N ASN A 239 -16.51 1.02 5.11
CA ASN A 239 -15.44 1.08 6.09
C ASN A 239 -15.46 2.39 6.93
N LYS A 240 -16.53 3.19 6.80
CA LYS A 240 -16.76 4.43 7.55
C LYS A 240 -17.69 4.27 8.77
N GLN A 241 -18.33 3.13 9.01
CA GLN A 241 -19.29 2.99 10.13
C GLN A 241 -18.81 2.23 11.38
N THR A 242 -17.69 1.52 11.36
CA THR A 242 -17.20 0.78 12.55
C THR A 242 -16.15 1.53 13.39
N LYS A 243 -15.63 2.68 12.94
CA LYS A 243 -14.70 3.50 13.75
C LYS A 243 -15.38 4.36 14.83
N LYS A 244 -16.71 4.53 14.81
CA LYS A 244 -17.42 5.33 15.84
C LYS A 244 -17.78 4.58 17.14
N THR A 245 -17.77 3.25 17.15
CA THR A 245 -18.10 2.47 18.37
C THR A 245 -16.89 1.94 19.15
N LYS A 246 -15.69 1.85 18.55
CA LYS A 246 -14.46 1.49 19.29
C LYS A 246 -13.87 2.64 20.11
N ASN A 247 -14.12 3.91 19.74
CA ASN A 247 -13.57 5.06 20.48
C ASN A 247 -14.37 5.44 21.73
N GLN A 248 -15.63 4.99 21.87
CA GLN A 248 -16.41 5.18 23.11
C GLN A 248 -16.13 4.11 24.18
N LYS A 249 -15.63 2.91 23.79
CA LYS A 249 -15.28 1.87 24.76
C LYS A 249 -13.90 2.08 25.40
N LYS A 250 -12.93 2.69 24.68
CA LYS A 250 -11.61 3.06 25.24
C LYS A 250 -11.64 4.24 26.21
N THR A 251 -12.58 5.19 26.07
CA THR A 251 -12.74 6.31 27.03
C THR A 251 -13.36 5.87 28.36
N LYS A 252 -14.25 4.87 28.37
CA LYS A 252 -14.83 4.35 29.62
C LYS A 252 -13.85 3.53 30.46
N GLN A 253 -12.89 2.82 29.85
CA GLN A 253 -11.87 2.07 30.61
C GLN A 253 -10.80 2.98 31.24
N ASN A 254 -10.38 4.07 30.58
CA ASN A 254 -9.42 5.00 31.17
C ASN A 254 -9.99 5.82 32.35
N LYS A 255 -11.31 6.09 32.37
CA LYS A 255 -11.95 6.77 33.51
C LYS A 255 -12.02 5.90 34.77
N LYS A 256 -12.11 4.56 34.63
CA LYS A 256 -12.12 3.62 35.77
C LYS A 256 -10.72 3.41 36.36
N LYS A 257 -9.66 3.49 35.55
CA LYS A 257 -8.27 3.35 36.03
C LYS A 257 -7.79 4.57 36.84
N ARG A 258 -8.19 5.80 36.48
CA ARG A 258 -7.83 7.02 37.24
C ARG A 258 -8.54 7.13 38.61
N LYS A 259 -9.72 6.54 38.79
CA LYS A 259 -10.37 6.51 40.12
C LYS A 259 -9.74 5.50 41.09
N LYS A 260 -9.02 4.49 40.59
CA LYS A 260 -8.36 3.49 41.44
C LYS A 260 -6.95 3.91 41.90
N SER A 261 -6.34 4.92 41.25
CA SER A 261 -5.01 5.42 41.62
C SER A 261 -5.04 6.57 42.63
N MET A 262 -6.19 7.18 42.94
CA MET A 262 -6.27 8.24 43.96
C MET A 262 -6.60 7.72 45.37
N THR A 263 -7.04 6.47 45.53
CA THR A 263 -7.35 5.86 46.84
C THR A 263 -6.17 5.11 47.46
N ALA A 264 -5.05 4.95 46.76
CA ALA A 264 -3.84 4.29 47.28
C ALA A 264 -2.85 5.26 47.95
N ALA A 265 -3.09 6.57 47.93
CA ALA A 265 -2.16 7.57 48.49
C ALA A 265 -2.41 7.94 49.96
N ASN A 266 -3.46 7.42 50.61
CA ASN A 266 -3.86 7.83 51.97
C ASN A 266 -3.65 6.77 53.07
N GLY A 267 -2.87 5.72 52.80
CA GLY A 267 -2.73 4.57 53.70
C GLY A 267 -1.47 4.49 54.57
N ASN A 268 -0.51 5.42 54.46
CA ASN A 268 0.84 5.22 55.02
C ASN A 268 1.23 6.16 56.17
N ALA A 269 0.27 6.65 56.96
CA ALA A 269 0.50 7.60 58.05
C ALA A 269 0.27 7.03 59.47
N SER A 270 0.14 5.71 59.66
CA SER A 270 -0.16 5.12 60.97
C SER A 270 0.78 3.96 61.33
N LEU A 271 2.06 4.26 61.56
CA LEU A 271 3.00 3.28 62.14
C LEU A 271 4.20 3.89 62.86
N TYR A 272 4.02 5.05 63.49
CA TYR A 272 4.98 5.63 64.44
C TYR A 272 4.27 5.98 65.74
N HIS A 273 4.01 4.98 66.59
CA HIS A 273 3.82 5.16 68.04
C HIS A 273 3.73 3.79 68.74
N ARG A 274 4.84 3.04 68.83
CA ARG A 274 4.93 1.99 69.88
C ARG A 274 6.34 1.44 70.12
N THR A 275 7.24 2.24 70.70
CA THR A 275 8.35 1.70 71.50
C THR A 275 9.00 2.78 72.34
N ARG A 276 8.48 3.00 73.56
CA ARG A 276 9.24 3.61 74.65
C ARG A 276 8.57 3.25 75.98
N GLN A 277 8.96 2.11 76.52
CA GLN A 277 8.87 1.75 77.95
C GLN A 277 9.57 0.41 78.12
N MET A 278 10.85 0.46 78.50
CA MET A 278 11.53 -0.32 79.54
C MET A 278 12.95 0.24 79.67
#